data_AF-A0A970GIX2-F1
#
_entry.id   AF-A0A970GIX2-F1
#
_cell.length_a   1.000
_cell.length_b   1.000
_cell.length_c   1.000
_cell.angle_alpha   90.00
_cell.angle_beta   90.00
_cell.angle_gamma   90.00
#
_symmetry.space_group_name_H-M   'P 1'
#
loop_
_entity.id
_entity.type
_entity.pdbx_description
1 polymer ?
#
loop_
_entity_poly.entity_id
_entity_poly.type
_entity_poly.pdbx_seq_one_letter_code
_entity_poly.pdbx_strand_id
1 'polypeptide(L)'
;MKHFTGFMLACLLGIFSVQAQESKPGVPPSFSWPQERQELTFESMAPVDATKLLEEDMVLDTIKDIPWRFGTPIYTDMSPQNAGSWYVYENGDRLWRLGIKSPGAYALTLIFDRYILPAGAELYVYNTDRSRVIGAFTDYNNQEDHYFATTLIEGEELVVEYFEPHGVAFPGELKIESVNHAYRDPLDYVKA
;
A
#
# COMPACT_ATOMS: atom_id res chain seq x y z
N MET A 1 13.62 -0.79 -66.71
CA MET A 1 12.49 -1.19 -65.86
C MET A 1 13.03 -1.62 -64.51
N LYS A 2 12.67 -0.91 -63.43
CA LYS A 2 12.45 -1.40 -62.06
C LYS A 2 12.25 -0.18 -61.17
N HIS A 3 10.98 0.17 -60.95
CA HIS A 3 10.56 1.17 -59.96
C HIS A 3 10.73 0.55 -58.57
N PHE A 4 11.38 1.26 -57.65
CA PHE A 4 11.44 0.88 -56.24
C PHE A 4 10.51 1.81 -55.48
N THR A 5 9.27 1.36 -55.28
CA THR A 5 8.25 2.05 -54.50
C THR A 5 8.57 1.87 -53.02
N GLY A 6 8.95 2.94 -52.33
CA GLY A 6 9.16 2.96 -50.89
C GLY A 6 7.82 2.92 -50.15
N PHE A 7 7.58 1.87 -49.36
CA PHE A 7 6.44 1.76 -48.45
C PHE A 7 6.85 2.39 -47.11
N MET A 8 6.33 3.57 -46.81
CA MET A 8 6.51 4.23 -45.53
C MET A 8 5.57 3.58 -44.50
N LEU A 9 6.11 2.73 -43.63
CA LEU A 9 5.38 2.15 -42.51
C LEU A 9 5.16 3.24 -41.45
N ALA A 10 3.98 3.83 -41.43
CA ALA A 10 3.56 4.73 -40.36
C ALA A 10 3.28 3.90 -39.10
N CYS A 11 4.24 3.88 -38.16
CA CYS A 11 4.00 3.36 -36.82
C CYS A 11 3.07 4.30 -36.06
N LEU A 12 1.79 3.92 -35.97
CA LEU A 12 0.84 4.49 -35.02
C LEU A 12 1.32 4.15 -33.60
N LEU A 13 1.97 5.11 -32.94
CA LEU A 13 2.21 5.10 -31.51
C LEU A 13 0.86 5.25 -30.80
N GLY A 14 0.20 4.13 -30.53
CA GLY A 14 -0.91 4.09 -29.59
C GLY A 14 -0.40 4.48 -28.21
N ILE A 15 -0.86 5.62 -27.70
CA ILE A 15 -0.64 6.02 -26.31
C ILE A 15 -1.48 5.06 -25.47
N PHE A 16 -0.87 3.98 -25.00
CA PHE A 16 -1.42 3.21 -23.89
C PHE A 16 -1.26 4.08 -22.65
N SER A 17 -2.36 4.63 -22.15
CA SER A 17 -2.40 5.20 -20.80
C SER A 17 -2.18 4.06 -19.82
N VAL A 18 -0.93 3.86 -19.42
CA VAL A 18 -0.61 3.06 -18.25
C VAL A 18 -1.24 3.80 -17.08
N GLN A 19 -2.32 3.28 -16.50
CA GLN A 19 -2.80 3.73 -15.19
C GLN A 19 -1.74 3.28 -14.18
N ALA A 20 -0.70 4.09 -14.02
CA ALA A 20 0.16 3.99 -12.86
C ALA A 20 -0.69 4.23 -11.61
N GLN A 21 -0.23 3.76 -10.46
CA GLN A 21 -0.86 3.99 -9.17
C GLN A 21 -0.78 5.48 -8.80
N GLU A 22 -1.55 6.31 -9.49
CA GLU A 22 -1.63 7.75 -9.28
C GLU A 22 -2.30 7.99 -7.94
N SER A 23 -1.63 8.76 -7.09
CA SER A 23 -2.21 9.30 -5.87
C SER A 23 -2.51 10.78 -6.06
N LYS A 24 -3.56 11.29 -5.42
CA LYS A 24 -3.84 12.72 -5.43
C LYS A 24 -2.95 13.45 -4.42
N PRO A 25 -2.51 14.69 -4.71
CA PRO A 25 -1.88 15.54 -3.69
C PRO A 25 -2.81 15.71 -2.49
N GLY A 26 -2.27 15.51 -1.29
CA GLY A 26 -3.02 15.60 -0.03
C GLY A 26 -2.13 15.30 1.16
N VAL A 27 -2.60 15.62 2.36
CA VAL A 27 -1.97 15.22 3.64
C VAL A 27 -3.00 14.48 4.48
N PRO A 28 -2.61 13.44 5.25
CA PRO A 28 -3.54 12.72 6.10
C PRO A 28 -4.28 13.70 7.04
N PRO A 29 -5.63 13.70 7.06
CA PRO A 29 -6.41 14.60 7.91
C PRO A 29 -5.96 14.64 9.38
N SER A 30 -5.52 13.51 9.95
CA SER A 30 -5.08 13.47 11.35
C SER A 30 -3.81 14.26 11.64
N PHE A 31 -3.04 14.66 10.62
CA PHE A 31 -1.82 15.45 10.84
C PHE A 31 -2.10 16.84 11.39
N SER A 32 -3.33 17.33 11.19
CA SER A 32 -3.82 18.60 11.74
C SER A 32 -4.41 18.47 13.14
N TRP A 33 -4.56 17.24 13.67
CA TRP A 33 -5.20 17.01 14.97
C TRP A 33 -4.32 17.43 16.15
N PRO A 34 -4.93 17.91 17.25
CA PRO A 34 -4.24 18.13 18.51
C PRO A 34 -3.69 16.79 19.06
N GLN A 35 -2.62 16.85 19.83
CA GLN A 35 -1.83 15.68 20.25
C GLN A 35 -2.66 14.62 20.98
N GLU A 36 -3.65 15.05 21.76
CA GLU A 36 -4.53 14.21 22.56
C GLU A 36 -5.43 13.32 21.70
N ARG A 37 -5.64 13.66 20.42
CA ARG A 37 -6.39 12.86 19.45
C ARG A 37 -5.50 11.95 18.60
N GLN A 38 -4.18 11.98 18.82
CA GLN A 38 -3.24 11.18 18.04
C GLN A 38 -3.06 9.76 18.58
N GLU A 39 -3.70 9.40 19.70
CA GLU A 39 -3.69 8.03 20.22
C GLU A 39 -4.08 7.03 19.12
N LEU A 40 -3.25 5.99 18.99
CA LEU A 40 -3.37 5.01 17.92
C LEU A 40 -3.15 3.62 18.50
N THR A 41 -4.09 2.71 18.22
CA THR A 41 -3.95 1.29 18.54
C THR A 41 -3.17 0.61 17.42
N PHE A 42 -2.19 -0.22 17.82
CA PHE A 42 -1.39 -1.00 16.90
C PHE A 42 -1.77 -2.47 16.96
N GLU A 43 -2.05 -3.06 15.81
CA GLU A 43 -2.07 -4.50 15.63
C GLU A 43 -0.65 -5.00 15.42
N SER A 44 -0.19 -5.90 16.29
CA SER A 44 1.13 -6.51 16.18
C SER A 44 1.05 -7.76 15.32
N MET A 45 1.84 -7.79 14.25
CA MET A 45 1.93 -8.95 13.37
C MET A 45 2.68 -10.10 14.05
N ALA A 46 2.41 -11.32 13.57
CA ALA A 46 3.16 -12.50 13.98
C ALA A 46 4.67 -12.31 13.73
N PRO A 47 5.54 -12.79 14.62
CA PRO A 47 6.98 -12.64 14.44
C PRO A 47 7.45 -13.41 13.20
N VAL A 48 8.40 -12.82 12.48
CA VAL A 48 9.08 -13.45 11.34
C VAL A 48 10.43 -13.99 11.78
N ASP A 49 10.72 -15.25 11.47
CA ASP A 49 12.04 -15.84 11.65
C ASP A 49 12.96 -15.43 10.49
N ALA A 50 13.45 -14.19 10.57
CA ALA A 50 14.33 -13.62 9.56
C ALA A 50 15.62 -14.43 9.39
N THR A 51 16.18 -14.98 10.48
CA THR A 51 17.39 -15.81 10.43
C THR A 51 17.18 -17.01 9.51
N LYS A 52 16.07 -17.74 9.69
CA LYS A 52 15.74 -18.89 8.84
C LYS A 52 15.57 -18.49 7.37
N LEU A 53 14.85 -17.40 7.09
CA LEU A 53 14.63 -16.94 5.72
C LEU A 53 15.94 -16.55 5.03
N LEU A 54 16.85 -15.89 5.75
CA LEU A 54 18.17 -15.53 5.26
C LEU A 54 19.01 -16.78 4.94
N GLU A 55 18.97 -17.82 5.78
CA GLU A 55 19.66 -19.10 5.52
C GLU A 55 19.12 -19.81 4.27
N GLU A 56 17.79 -19.84 4.09
CA GLU A 56 17.17 -20.37 2.87
C GLU A 56 17.63 -19.60 1.63
N ASP A 57 17.63 -18.27 1.71
CA ASP A 57 17.99 -17.42 0.59
C ASP A 57 19.47 -17.50 0.22
N MET A 58 20.39 -17.81 1.15
CA MET A 58 21.79 -18.06 0.81
C MET A 58 21.96 -19.15 -0.26
N VAL A 59 21.03 -20.10 -0.33
CA VAL A 59 20.99 -21.13 -1.37
C VAL A 59 20.24 -20.63 -2.61
N LEU A 60 19.07 -20.02 -2.43
CA LEU A 60 18.21 -19.60 -3.54
C LEU A 60 18.84 -18.48 -4.39
N ASP A 61 19.59 -17.56 -3.77
CA ASP A 61 20.26 -16.45 -4.44
C ASP A 61 21.34 -16.95 -5.44
N THR A 62 21.76 -18.21 -5.35
CA THR A 62 22.67 -18.85 -6.33
C THR A 62 21.95 -19.34 -7.59
N ILE A 63 20.62 -19.43 -7.56
CA ILE A 63 19.78 -19.96 -8.63
C ILE A 63 19.18 -18.79 -9.43
N LYS A 64 19.69 -18.58 -10.65
CA LYS A 64 19.36 -17.40 -11.49
C LYS A 64 17.87 -17.24 -11.84
N ASP A 65 17.10 -18.32 -11.83
CA ASP A 65 15.69 -18.30 -12.22
C ASP A 65 14.75 -17.98 -11.04
N ILE A 66 15.28 -17.84 -9.82
CA ILE A 66 14.51 -17.52 -8.63
C ILE A 66 14.64 -16.01 -8.36
N PRO A 67 13.53 -15.26 -8.32
CA PRO A 67 13.57 -13.85 -7.97
C PRO A 67 14.13 -13.65 -6.56
N TRP A 68 14.88 -12.56 -6.39
CA TRP A 68 15.41 -12.18 -5.09
C TRP A 68 14.27 -11.95 -4.09
N ARG A 69 14.25 -12.75 -3.03
CA ARG A 69 13.27 -12.61 -1.95
C ARG A 69 13.79 -11.62 -0.93
N PHE A 70 12.91 -10.73 -0.51
CA PHE A 70 13.23 -9.70 0.49
C PHE A 70 12.13 -9.47 1.51
N GLY A 71 10.92 -9.93 1.21
CA GLY A 71 9.80 -9.88 2.12
C GLY A 71 8.99 -11.15 2.09
N THR A 72 8.24 -11.36 3.17
CA THR A 72 7.32 -12.47 3.34
C THR A 72 5.95 -11.96 3.78
N PRO A 73 4.84 -12.46 3.20
CA PRO A 73 3.51 -12.04 3.60
C PRO A 73 3.14 -12.62 4.97
N ILE A 74 2.61 -11.77 5.83
CA ILE A 74 1.90 -12.17 7.05
C ILE A 74 0.42 -11.95 6.78
N TYR A 75 -0.34 -13.04 6.65
CA TYR A 75 -1.76 -12.97 6.33
C TYR A 75 -2.59 -12.48 7.50
N THR A 76 -3.65 -11.75 7.18
CA THR A 76 -4.57 -11.12 8.13
C THR A 76 -5.96 -10.97 7.51
N ASP A 77 -6.92 -10.52 8.30
CA ASP A 77 -8.29 -10.19 7.90
C ASP A 77 -8.70 -8.80 8.40
N MET A 78 -7.71 -7.93 8.68
CA MET A 78 -7.94 -6.58 9.19
C MET A 78 -8.80 -5.75 8.25
N SER A 79 -9.82 -5.13 8.82
CA SER A 79 -10.80 -4.27 8.16
C SER A 79 -11.26 -3.18 9.12
N PRO A 80 -11.89 -2.10 8.63
CA PRO A 80 -12.46 -1.09 9.52
C PRO A 80 -13.56 -1.60 10.47
N GLN A 81 -14.04 -2.83 10.30
CA GLN A 81 -15.06 -3.46 11.14
C GLN A 81 -14.48 -4.25 12.31
N ASN A 82 -13.23 -4.71 12.23
CA ASN A 82 -12.61 -5.56 13.25
C ASN A 82 -11.29 -5.01 13.82
N ALA A 83 -10.67 -4.02 13.19
CA ALA A 83 -9.39 -3.45 13.59
C ALA A 83 -9.38 -1.93 13.47
N GLY A 84 -8.54 -1.28 14.29
CA GLY A 84 -8.39 0.17 14.31
C GLY A 84 -9.55 0.91 14.97
N SER A 85 -9.54 2.24 14.84
CA SER A 85 -10.46 3.13 15.54
C SER A 85 -11.09 4.14 14.60
N TRP A 86 -12.39 4.37 14.77
CA TRP A 86 -13.13 5.40 14.08
C TRP A 86 -13.23 6.68 14.91
N TYR A 87 -13.05 7.81 14.26
CA TYR A 87 -13.41 9.13 14.73
C TYR A 87 -14.53 9.69 13.85
N VAL A 88 -15.59 10.22 14.44
CA VAL A 88 -16.71 10.83 13.73
C VAL A 88 -16.70 12.33 14.02
N TYR A 89 -16.60 13.13 12.97
CA TYR A 89 -16.63 14.59 13.04
C TYR A 89 -18.06 15.10 13.26
N GLU A 90 -18.19 16.36 13.72
CA GLU A 90 -19.50 16.98 13.96
C GLU A 90 -20.36 17.11 12.70
N ASN A 91 -19.72 17.26 11.53
CA ASN A 91 -20.40 17.30 10.23
C ASN A 91 -20.81 15.91 9.70
N GLY A 92 -20.49 14.84 10.45
CA GLY A 92 -20.79 13.45 10.09
C GLY A 92 -19.71 12.75 9.28
N ASP A 93 -18.63 13.44 8.90
CA ASP A 93 -17.48 12.79 8.25
C ASP A 93 -16.84 11.78 9.21
N ARG A 94 -16.14 10.80 8.65
CA ARG A 94 -15.54 9.72 9.43
C ARG A 94 -14.06 9.57 9.06
N LEU A 95 -13.22 9.36 10.07
CA LEU A 95 -11.82 8.99 9.90
C LEU A 95 -11.55 7.69 10.62
N TRP A 96 -11.13 6.66 9.91
CA TRP A 96 -10.63 5.41 10.47
C TRP A 96 -9.11 5.42 10.47
N ARG A 97 -8.50 4.98 11.57
CA ARG A 97 -7.04 4.84 11.68
C ARG A 97 -6.69 3.48 12.27
N LEU A 98 -5.71 2.83 11.67
CA LEU A 98 -5.17 1.53 12.10
C LEU A 98 -3.64 1.61 12.11
N GLY A 99 -3.03 1.42 13.27
CA GLY A 99 -1.59 1.17 13.37
C GLY A 99 -1.28 -0.31 13.13
N ILE A 100 -0.22 -0.60 12.40
CA ILE A 100 0.27 -1.96 12.16
C ILE A 100 1.75 -1.97 12.52
N LYS A 101 2.17 -2.92 13.36
CA LYS A 101 3.56 -3.14 13.74
C LYS A 101 3.99 -4.55 13.34
N SER A 102 5.10 -4.67 12.62
CA SER A 102 5.74 -5.96 12.31
C SER A 102 7.19 -5.92 12.78
N PRO A 103 7.48 -6.37 14.02
CA PRO A 103 8.78 -6.18 14.65
C PRO A 103 9.94 -6.71 13.82
N GLY A 104 10.98 -5.90 13.64
CA GLY A 104 12.20 -6.26 12.91
C GLY A 104 12.12 -6.12 11.39
N ALA A 105 11.00 -5.62 10.85
CA ALA A 105 10.91 -5.32 9.41
C ALA A 105 11.73 -4.08 9.03
N TYR A 106 12.38 -4.12 7.87
CA TYR A 106 13.02 -2.95 7.26
C TYR A 106 11.99 -2.00 6.63
N ALA A 107 10.94 -2.57 6.06
CA ALA A 107 9.85 -1.87 5.42
C ALA A 107 8.60 -2.76 5.39
N LEU A 108 7.45 -2.15 5.19
CA LEU A 108 6.16 -2.81 5.09
C LEU A 108 5.46 -2.46 3.78
N THR A 109 4.66 -3.40 3.29
CA THR A 109 3.71 -3.19 2.19
C THR A 109 2.40 -3.85 2.56
N LEU A 110 1.29 -3.24 2.16
CA LEU A 110 -0.04 -3.78 2.40
C LEU A 110 -0.63 -4.32 1.10
N ILE A 111 -1.22 -5.50 1.18
CA ILE A 111 -2.04 -6.08 0.11
C ILE A 111 -3.48 -6.11 0.61
N PHE A 112 -4.35 -5.48 -0.16
CA PHE A 112 -5.79 -5.52 0.02
C PHE A 112 -6.38 -6.47 -1.02
N ASP A 113 -7.18 -7.43 -0.59
CA ASP A 113 -8.05 -8.25 -1.45
C ASP A 113 -9.47 -7.65 -1.55
N ARG A 114 -9.72 -6.56 -0.81
CA ARG A 114 -10.89 -5.71 -0.97
C ARG A 114 -10.49 -4.24 -0.81
N TYR A 115 -10.54 -3.50 -1.91
CA TYR A 115 -10.40 -2.06 -1.95
C TYR A 115 -11.53 -1.46 -2.81
N ILE A 116 -12.54 -0.89 -2.16
CA ILE A 116 -13.63 -0.18 -2.82
C ILE A 116 -13.95 1.08 -2.03
N LEU A 117 -13.53 2.23 -2.54
CA LEU A 117 -13.83 3.51 -1.93
C LEU A 117 -14.97 4.23 -2.67
N PRO A 118 -15.89 4.89 -1.95
CA PRO A 118 -16.87 5.77 -2.57
C PRO A 118 -16.19 7.07 -3.03
N ALA A 119 -16.85 7.78 -3.94
CA ALA A 119 -16.36 9.07 -4.42
C ALA A 119 -16.15 10.06 -3.27
N GLY A 120 -14.99 10.73 -3.26
CA GLY A 120 -14.59 11.71 -2.25
C GLY A 120 -13.91 11.10 -1.01
N ALA A 121 -13.88 9.77 -0.87
CA ALA A 121 -13.14 9.12 0.19
C ALA A 121 -11.64 8.99 -0.17
N GLU A 122 -10.80 8.95 0.86
CA GLU A 122 -9.34 9.00 0.72
C GLU A 122 -8.68 7.98 1.65
N LEU A 123 -7.69 7.26 1.14
CA LEU A 123 -6.82 6.37 1.92
C LEU A 123 -5.37 6.88 1.86
N TYR A 124 -4.75 6.96 3.04
CA TYR A 124 -3.33 7.26 3.20
C TYR A 124 -2.64 6.12 3.95
N VAL A 125 -1.36 5.92 3.64
CA VAL A 125 -0.49 5.02 4.41
C VAL A 125 0.82 5.74 4.69
N TYR A 126 1.28 5.68 5.93
CA TYR A 126 2.48 6.41 6.36
C TYR A 126 3.19 5.74 7.53
N ASN A 127 4.49 6.00 7.70
CA ASN A 127 5.23 5.56 8.88
C ASN A 127 5.00 6.50 10.07
N THR A 128 5.28 6.03 11.28
CA THR A 128 4.93 6.75 12.51
C THR A 128 5.68 8.07 12.71
N ASP A 129 6.88 8.21 12.11
CA ASP A 129 7.66 9.46 12.08
C ASP A 129 7.24 10.42 10.95
N ARG A 130 6.31 10.01 10.07
CA ARG A 130 5.76 10.76 8.94
C ARG A 130 6.79 11.13 7.87
N SER A 131 7.98 10.52 7.88
CA SER A 131 9.01 10.74 6.84
C SER A 131 8.59 10.17 5.49
N ARG A 132 7.70 9.16 5.49
CA ARG A 132 7.09 8.59 4.29
C ARG A 132 5.57 8.63 4.41
N VAL A 133 4.94 9.26 3.42
CA VAL A 133 3.49 9.29 3.25
C VAL A 133 3.18 8.94 1.80
N ILE A 134 2.22 8.04 1.59
CA ILE A 134 1.66 7.71 0.28
C ILE A 134 0.14 7.87 0.33
N GLY A 135 -0.44 8.16 -0.83
CA GLY A 135 -1.82 8.60 -0.97
C GLY A 135 -1.90 10.06 -1.44
N ALA A 136 -3.09 10.65 -1.53
CA ALA A 136 -4.38 10.00 -1.28
C ALA A 136 -4.69 8.97 -2.38
N PHE A 137 -4.99 7.74 -2.00
CA PHE A 137 -5.65 6.77 -2.88
C PHE A 137 -7.16 6.97 -2.76
N THR A 138 -7.89 6.98 -3.86
CA THR A 138 -9.34 7.26 -3.86
C THR A 138 -10.09 6.22 -4.67
N ASP A 139 -11.39 6.46 -4.90
CA ASP A 139 -12.23 5.72 -5.83
C ASP A 139 -11.62 5.52 -7.24
N TYR A 140 -10.71 6.39 -7.70
CA TYR A 140 -9.97 6.19 -8.95
C TYR A 140 -9.02 4.98 -8.94
N ASN A 141 -8.67 4.49 -7.75
CA ASN A 141 -7.86 3.30 -7.57
C ASN A 141 -8.70 2.03 -7.42
N ASN A 142 -10.04 2.11 -7.44
CA ASN A 142 -10.90 0.93 -7.44
C ASN A 142 -10.67 0.12 -8.72
N GLN A 143 -10.38 -1.17 -8.58
CA GLN A 143 -10.21 -2.11 -9.69
C GLN A 143 -11.38 -3.09 -9.78
N GLU A 144 -11.56 -3.72 -10.94
CA GLU A 144 -12.62 -4.71 -11.17
C GLU A 144 -12.46 -5.94 -10.27
N ASP A 145 -11.21 -6.36 -10.01
CA ASP A 145 -10.88 -7.46 -9.11
C ASP A 145 -10.79 -7.03 -7.63
N HIS A 146 -10.92 -5.73 -7.35
CA HIS A 146 -10.85 -5.10 -6.03
C HIS A 146 -9.51 -5.25 -5.31
N TYR A 147 -8.47 -5.76 -5.97
CA TYR A 147 -7.15 -5.88 -5.39
C TYR A 147 -6.44 -4.53 -5.41
N PHE A 148 -5.68 -4.28 -4.35
CA PHE A 148 -4.84 -3.09 -4.25
C PHE A 148 -3.58 -3.39 -3.45
N ALA A 149 -2.43 -2.99 -3.97
CA ALA A 149 -1.16 -3.07 -3.26
C ALA A 149 -0.62 -1.68 -3.01
N THR A 150 -0.07 -1.44 -1.82
CA THR A 150 0.69 -0.22 -1.57
C THR A 150 2.10 -0.35 -2.12
N THR A 151 2.83 0.76 -2.17
CA THR A 151 4.30 0.70 -2.23
C THR A 151 4.88 0.49 -0.82
N LEU A 152 6.20 0.42 -0.74
CA LEU A 152 6.95 0.27 0.50
C LEU A 152 6.81 1.50 1.39
N ILE A 153 6.65 1.25 2.69
CA ILE A 153 6.75 2.22 3.78
C ILE A 153 7.91 1.79 4.67
N GLU A 154 8.89 2.66 4.86
CA GLU A 154 10.09 2.38 5.62
C GLU A 154 9.78 2.24 7.13
N GLY A 155 10.43 1.26 7.75
CA GLY A 155 10.30 0.94 9.17
C GLY A 155 9.41 -0.26 9.47
N GLU A 156 9.34 -0.62 10.75
CA GLU A 156 8.57 -1.74 11.28
C GLU A 156 7.13 -1.37 11.67
N GLU A 157 6.75 -0.10 11.53
CA GLU A 157 5.45 0.43 11.89
C GLU A 157 4.89 1.32 10.78
N LEU A 158 3.61 1.12 10.46
CA LEU A 158 2.86 2.02 9.60
C LEU A 158 1.47 2.30 10.16
N VAL A 159 0.84 3.32 9.61
CA VAL A 159 -0.53 3.71 9.88
C VAL A 159 -1.30 3.72 8.57
N VAL A 160 -2.49 3.12 8.59
CA VAL A 160 -3.49 3.24 7.55
C VAL A 160 -4.53 4.25 8.03
N GLU A 161 -4.82 5.25 7.20
CA GLU A 161 -5.81 6.29 7.50
C GLU A 161 -6.81 6.40 6.37
N TYR A 162 -8.09 6.13 6.67
CA TYR A 162 -9.20 6.19 5.73
C TYR A 162 -10.17 7.30 6.12
N PHE A 163 -10.30 8.30 5.26
CA PHE A 163 -11.30 9.35 5.38
C PHE A 163 -12.51 9.04 4.52
N GLU A 164 -13.69 9.12 5.11
CA GLU A 164 -14.96 8.95 4.43
C GLU A 164 -15.87 10.15 4.68
N PRO A 165 -16.23 10.92 3.62
CA PRO A 165 -17.18 12.00 3.74
C PRO A 165 -18.55 11.52 4.22
N HIS A 166 -19.27 12.38 4.92
CA HIS A 166 -20.68 12.16 5.18
C HIS A 166 -21.48 12.10 3.86
N GLY A 167 -22.48 11.23 3.80
CA GLY A 167 -23.41 11.16 2.66
C GLY A 167 -22.85 10.49 1.41
N VAL A 168 -21.76 9.72 1.54
CA VAL A 168 -21.28 8.83 0.48
C VAL A 168 -22.36 7.84 0.02
N ALA A 169 -22.31 7.45 -1.25
CA ALA A 169 -23.30 6.55 -1.84
C ALA A 169 -23.32 5.14 -1.20
N PHE A 170 -22.17 4.70 -0.67
CA PHE A 170 -21.98 3.45 0.07
C PHE A 170 -20.78 3.62 1.01
N PRO A 171 -20.71 2.88 2.13
CA PRO A 171 -19.53 2.90 2.99
C PRO A 171 -18.36 2.20 2.30
N GLY A 172 -17.14 2.72 2.48
CA GLY A 172 -15.95 2.09 1.92
C GLY A 172 -15.72 0.68 2.43
N GLU A 173 -15.25 -0.19 1.54
CA GLU A 173 -14.92 -1.58 1.82
C GLU A 173 -13.41 -1.77 1.70
N LEU A 174 -12.78 -2.04 2.84
CA LEU A 174 -11.34 -2.26 2.95
C LEU A 174 -11.09 -3.56 3.71
N LYS A 175 -10.30 -4.46 3.13
CA LYS A 175 -9.77 -5.64 3.82
C LYS A 175 -8.31 -5.83 3.43
N ILE A 176 -7.44 -5.86 4.43
CA ILE A 176 -6.01 -6.12 4.29
C ILE A 176 -5.85 -7.64 4.36
N GLU A 177 -5.46 -8.26 3.25
CA GLU A 177 -5.19 -9.69 3.15
C GLU A 177 -3.84 -10.03 3.77
N SER A 178 -2.84 -9.18 3.55
CA SER A 178 -1.52 -9.41 4.11
C SER A 178 -0.72 -8.13 4.34
N VAL A 179 0.17 -8.23 5.33
CA VAL A 179 1.25 -7.28 5.59
C VAL A 179 2.54 -7.96 5.15
N ASN A 180 3.16 -7.46 4.08
CA ASN A 180 4.44 -7.97 3.63
C ASN A 180 5.56 -7.40 4.50
N HIS A 181 6.22 -8.28 5.25
CA HIS A 181 7.35 -7.96 6.13
C HIS A 181 8.65 -8.05 5.34
N ALA A 182 9.31 -6.92 5.07
CA ALA A 182 10.64 -6.93 4.46
C ALA A 182 11.71 -7.31 5.49
N TYR A 183 12.22 -8.54 5.43
CA TYR A 183 13.28 -9.05 6.33
C TYR A 183 14.70 -8.78 5.78
N ARG A 184 14.80 -8.32 4.53
CA ARG A 184 16.02 -7.77 3.91
C ARG A 184 15.77 -6.31 3.53
N ASP A 185 16.80 -5.48 3.58
CA ASP A 185 16.71 -4.08 3.15
C ASP A 185 16.40 -4.03 1.63
N PRO A 186 15.26 -3.46 1.20
CA PRO A 186 14.94 -3.34 -0.22
C PRO A 186 16.00 -2.57 -1.04
N LEU A 187 16.81 -1.71 -0.40
CA LEU A 187 17.90 -0.99 -1.05
C LEU A 187 19.09 -1.89 -1.41
N ASP A 188 19.23 -3.05 -0.78
CA ASP A 188 20.28 -3.99 -1.13
C ASP A 188 20.06 -4.66 -2.50
N TYR A 189 18.81 -4.72 -2.97
CA TYR A 189 18.51 -5.17 -4.34
C TYR A 189 19.21 -4.32 -5.41
N VAL A 190 19.29 -3.01 -5.21
CA VAL A 190 19.88 -2.07 -6.18
C VAL A 190 21.40 -2.28 -6.30
N LYS A 191 22.02 -2.96 -5.34
CA LYS A 191 23.46 -3.28 -5.32
C LYS A 191 23.77 -4.69 -5.81
N ALA A 192 22.77 -5.53 -6.06
CA ALA A 192 22.90 -6.94 -6.44
C ALA A 192 23.03 -7.15 -7.96
#